data_AF-A0A914UHE5-F1
#
_entry.id   AF-A0A914UHE5-F1
#
_cell.length_a   1.000
_cell.length_b   1.000
_cell.length_c   1.000
_cell.angle_alpha   90.00
_cell.angle_beta   90.00
_cell.angle_gamma   90.00
#
_symmetry.space_group_name_H-M   'P 1'
#
loop_
_entity.id
_entity.type
_entity.pdbx_description
1 polymer ?
#
loop_
_entity_poly.entity_id
_entity_poly.type
_entity_poly.pdbx_seq_one_letter_code
_entity_poly.pdbx_strand_id
1 'polypeptide(L)'
;MALLHKRLVVGGLTGLIGVAGGYYIQDKFHFQAYAKEKTKEKACKKNDSSSVKEIEQAYKTLQDPKCNSLLKKHLTPSVVDQLKNKKTKLGATLMDVIRSGVNNLDAGVGVYAPDSESYKVFAALFDPIIQEYHGFGPNDKQPDVDLGEGRTKELTPLDPEGKYIVSTRIRCGRALNGYPFNPLLKNDDYVAMQEKVKKALEQVKDADLKGTYYPLEGMKKEVQNKLIADHFLFKEGDRHLQHANACRFWPVGRGIFHNNDKTFLIWVNEEDHLRLISMEQGSDVGKCLDRLIRGVKNIEKNVPFARDPHLGYLT
;
A
#
# COMPACT_ATOMS: atom_id res chain seq x y z
N MET A 1 19.55 -44.99 46.39
CA MET A 1 20.08 -44.89 47.76
C MET A 1 21.27 -43.92 47.70
N ALA A 2 21.30 -42.68 48.17
CA ALA A 2 20.41 -41.75 48.87
C ALA A 2 20.93 -40.33 48.47
N LEU A 3 20.11 -39.40 47.97
CA LEU A 3 19.37 -38.35 48.69
C LEU A 3 20.23 -37.43 49.59
N LEU A 4 20.31 -36.14 49.20
CA LEU A 4 20.02 -34.90 49.97
C LEU A 4 20.85 -33.71 49.41
N HIS A 5 20.26 -32.81 48.61
CA HIS A 5 19.63 -31.53 49.01
C HIS A 5 20.52 -30.56 49.81
N LYS A 6 20.97 -29.45 49.17
CA LYS A 6 20.62 -28.06 49.54
C LYS A 6 21.25 -27.03 48.59
N ARG A 7 20.42 -26.06 48.16
CA ARG A 7 20.77 -24.82 47.45
C ARG A 7 21.52 -23.85 48.38
N LEU A 8 22.49 -23.09 47.87
CA LEU A 8 22.49 -21.62 47.98
C LEU A 8 23.52 -20.96 47.03
N VAL A 9 22.99 -20.07 46.18
CA VAL A 9 23.50 -18.76 45.69
C VAL A 9 24.95 -18.65 45.21
N VAL A 10 25.10 -18.43 43.90
CA VAL A 10 26.18 -17.62 43.33
C VAL A 10 25.56 -16.66 42.31
N GLY A 11 25.76 -15.36 42.53
CA GLY A 11 25.45 -14.30 41.57
C GLY A 11 26.53 -14.17 40.51
N GLY A 12 26.17 -13.60 39.36
CA GLY A 12 27.14 -13.05 38.40
C GLY A 12 26.89 -13.43 36.95
N LEU A 13 26.68 -12.39 36.14
CA LEU A 13 26.79 -12.32 34.67
C LEU A 13 25.69 -13.01 33.83
N THR A 14 24.58 -12.29 33.63
CA THR A 14 23.76 -12.43 32.43
C THR A 14 24.45 -11.73 31.25
N GLY A 15 25.12 -12.51 30.40
CA GLY A 15 25.59 -12.09 29.08
C GLY A 15 24.42 -12.01 28.10
N LEU A 16 24.17 -10.81 27.56
CA LEU A 16 23.28 -10.52 26.44
C LEU A 16 23.80 -11.21 25.17
N ILE A 17 23.30 -12.41 24.88
CA ILE A 17 23.35 -13.01 23.54
C ILE A 17 21.96 -13.60 23.27
N GLY A 18 21.13 -12.92 22.49
CA GLY A 18 19.87 -13.50 22.04
C GLY A 18 18.75 -12.52 21.76
N VAL A 19 18.92 -11.61 20.79
CA VAL A 19 17.76 -10.89 20.22
C VAL A 19 17.84 -10.86 18.69
N ALA A 20 19.02 -10.68 18.10
CA ALA A 20 19.17 -10.66 16.64
C ALA A 20 18.83 -12.01 15.95
N GLY A 21 19.07 -13.14 16.62
CA GLY A 21 18.83 -14.48 16.05
C GLY A 21 17.35 -14.89 15.98
N GLY A 22 16.51 -14.45 16.93
CA GLY A 22 15.08 -14.82 16.96
C GLY A 22 14.26 -14.13 15.89
N TYR A 23 14.55 -12.86 15.58
CA TYR A 23 13.79 -12.07 14.61
C TYR A 23 14.10 -12.41 13.15
N TYR A 24 15.37 -12.71 12.83
CA TYR A 24 15.72 -13.19 11.48
C TYR A 24 15.05 -14.54 11.16
N ILE A 25 14.81 -15.36 12.19
CA ILE A 25 14.07 -16.60 12.07
C ILE A 25 12.58 -16.31 11.84
N GLN A 26 11.96 -15.38 12.57
CA GLN A 26 10.52 -15.07 12.40
C GLN A 26 10.18 -14.45 11.03
N ASP A 27 11.01 -13.54 10.50
CA ASP A 27 10.84 -12.99 9.15
C ASP A 27 11.06 -14.06 8.06
N LYS A 28 12.07 -14.93 8.23
CA LYS A 28 12.20 -16.13 7.39
C LYS A 28 11.02 -17.07 7.55
N PHE A 29 10.41 -17.19 8.73
CA PHE A 29 9.28 -18.08 8.97
C PHE A 29 7.98 -17.56 8.34
N HIS A 30 7.70 -16.26 8.36
CA HIS A 30 6.56 -15.70 7.64
C HIS A 30 6.77 -15.71 6.12
N PHE A 31 7.96 -15.36 5.64
CA PHE A 31 8.30 -15.51 4.21
C PHE A 31 8.28 -16.99 3.77
N GLN A 32 8.79 -17.90 4.61
CA GLN A 32 8.70 -19.34 4.37
C GLN A 32 7.29 -19.88 4.58
N ALA A 33 6.41 -19.27 5.36
CA ALA A 33 5.01 -19.67 5.43
C ALA A 33 4.30 -19.29 4.12
N TYR A 34 4.52 -18.07 3.64
CA TYR A 34 4.11 -17.63 2.30
C TYR A 34 4.75 -18.47 1.16
N ALA A 35 5.99 -18.96 1.34
CA ALA A 35 6.69 -19.79 0.36
C ALA A 35 6.47 -21.31 0.52
N LYS A 36 6.05 -21.80 1.69
CA LYS A 36 5.73 -23.21 1.97
C LYS A 36 4.26 -23.52 1.68
N GLU A 37 3.34 -22.56 1.86
CA GLU A 37 2.01 -22.66 1.23
C GLU A 37 2.14 -22.79 -0.31
N LYS A 38 3.17 -22.16 -0.91
CA LYS A 38 3.49 -22.24 -2.34
C LYS A 38 4.01 -23.60 -2.85
N THR A 39 4.39 -24.56 -2.01
CA THR A 39 4.90 -25.86 -2.48
C THR A 39 3.85 -26.98 -2.50
N LYS A 40 2.58 -26.70 -2.17
CA LYS A 40 1.51 -27.73 -2.15
C LYS A 40 0.25 -27.49 -2.99
N GLU A 41 0.16 -26.44 -3.83
CA GLU A 41 -0.90 -26.33 -4.85
C GLU A 41 -0.33 -25.89 -6.21
N LYS A 42 -0.16 -26.82 -7.15
CA LYS A 42 -1.06 -27.18 -8.27
C LYS A 42 -1.43 -25.99 -9.18
N ALA A 43 -1.02 -26.12 -10.46
CA ALA A 43 -1.40 -25.38 -11.68
C ALA A 43 -2.43 -24.24 -11.53
N CYS A 44 -2.15 -23.08 -12.14
CA CYS A 44 -3.10 -21.97 -12.28
C CYS A 44 -4.50 -22.51 -12.70
N LYS A 45 -5.40 -22.63 -11.72
CA LYS A 45 -6.73 -23.21 -11.91
C LYS A 45 -7.58 -22.17 -12.64
N LYS A 46 -8.27 -22.57 -13.71
CA LYS A 46 -9.28 -21.73 -14.37
C LYS A 46 -10.34 -21.28 -13.36
N ASN A 47 -10.99 -20.14 -13.62
CA ASN A 47 -12.19 -19.74 -12.87
C ASN A 47 -13.25 -20.85 -12.89
N ASP A 48 -13.95 -21.01 -11.76
CA ASP A 48 -15.12 -21.87 -11.72
C ASP A 48 -16.28 -21.24 -12.52
N SER A 49 -17.28 -22.05 -12.88
CA SER A 49 -18.39 -21.58 -13.72
C SER A 49 -19.22 -20.48 -13.07
N SER A 50 -19.23 -20.37 -11.74
CA SER A 50 -19.99 -19.34 -11.03
C SER A 50 -19.32 -17.97 -11.19
N SER A 51 -18.00 -17.94 -11.01
CA SER A 51 -17.17 -16.75 -11.16
C SER A 51 -17.22 -16.21 -12.60
N VAL A 52 -17.21 -17.09 -13.60
CA VAL A 52 -17.36 -16.69 -15.01
C VAL A 52 -18.71 -16.02 -15.28
N LYS A 53 -19.80 -16.60 -14.75
CA LYS A 53 -21.15 -16.01 -14.89
C LYS A 53 -21.25 -14.64 -14.22
N GLU A 54 -20.61 -14.47 -13.07
CA GLU A 54 -20.55 -13.17 -12.37
C GLU A 54 -19.85 -12.11 -13.23
N ILE A 55 -18.71 -12.45 -13.84
CA ILE A 55 -17.97 -11.56 -14.74
C ILE A 55 -18.79 -11.18 -15.99
N GLU A 56 -19.50 -12.15 -16.59
CA GLU A 56 -20.37 -11.89 -17.75
C GLU A 56 -21.54 -10.98 -17.37
N GLN A 57 -22.09 -11.13 -16.16
CA GLN A 57 -23.14 -10.24 -15.65
C GLN A 57 -22.59 -8.84 -15.34
N ALA A 58 -21.39 -8.76 -14.75
CA ALA A 58 -20.69 -7.50 -14.51
C ALA A 58 -20.44 -6.72 -15.80
N TYR A 59 -20.02 -7.40 -16.87
CA TYR A 59 -19.87 -6.79 -18.19
C TYR A 59 -21.19 -6.17 -18.70
N LYS A 60 -22.32 -6.87 -18.54
CA LYS A 60 -23.65 -6.35 -18.90
C LYS A 60 -24.01 -5.10 -18.10
N THR A 61 -23.77 -5.11 -16.78
CA THR A 61 -24.01 -3.94 -15.91
C THR A 61 -23.22 -2.72 -16.36
N LEU A 62 -21.97 -2.89 -16.78
CA LEU A 62 -21.12 -1.80 -17.28
C LEU A 62 -21.64 -1.18 -18.59
N GLN A 63 -22.53 -1.86 -19.33
CA GLN A 63 -23.11 -1.30 -20.57
C GLN A 63 -24.15 -0.21 -20.30
N ASP A 64 -24.49 0.07 -19.04
CA ASP A 64 -25.37 1.18 -18.68
C ASP A 64 -24.89 2.49 -19.35
N PRO A 65 -25.76 3.24 -20.05
CA PRO A 65 -25.40 4.50 -20.71
C PRO A 65 -24.79 5.56 -19.78
N LYS A 66 -25.08 5.50 -18.47
CA LYS A 66 -24.53 6.43 -17.47
C LYS A 66 -23.09 6.09 -17.08
N CYS A 67 -22.61 4.89 -17.38
CA CYS A 67 -21.24 4.48 -17.11
C CYS A 67 -20.29 5.04 -18.18
N ASN A 68 -19.31 5.83 -17.76
CA ASN A 68 -18.31 6.47 -18.63
C ASN A 68 -16.86 6.14 -18.21
N SER A 69 -16.69 5.09 -17.41
CA SER A 69 -15.39 4.68 -16.87
C SER A 69 -14.43 4.15 -17.93
N LEU A 70 -13.12 4.29 -17.70
CA LEU A 70 -12.09 3.61 -18.51
C LEU A 70 -12.25 2.09 -18.49
N LEU A 71 -12.73 1.52 -17.39
CA LEU A 71 -13.11 0.12 -17.29
C LEU A 71 -14.12 -0.26 -18.38
N LYS A 72 -15.25 0.45 -18.47
CA LYS A 72 -16.27 0.16 -19.50
C LYS A 72 -15.68 0.30 -20.90
N LYS A 73 -14.91 1.36 -21.13
CA LYS A 73 -14.33 1.66 -22.44
C LYS A 73 -13.41 0.54 -22.94
N HIS A 74 -12.59 -0.03 -22.06
CA HIS A 74 -11.54 -0.99 -22.43
C HIS A 74 -11.88 -2.45 -22.17
N LEU A 75 -12.87 -2.75 -21.32
CA LEU A 75 -13.37 -4.11 -21.10
C LEU A 75 -14.31 -4.52 -22.24
N THR A 76 -13.80 -4.65 -23.47
CA THR A 76 -14.58 -5.10 -24.63
C THR A 76 -15.00 -6.58 -24.51
N PRO A 77 -15.98 -7.07 -25.30
CA PRO A 77 -16.35 -8.49 -25.31
C PRO A 77 -15.15 -9.42 -25.50
N SER A 78 -14.23 -9.07 -26.41
CA SER A 78 -13.00 -9.82 -26.67
C SER A 78 -12.10 -9.89 -25.44
N VAL A 79 -11.94 -8.76 -24.74
CA VAL A 79 -11.15 -8.70 -23.49
C VAL A 79 -11.82 -9.53 -22.38
N VAL A 80 -13.14 -9.48 -22.26
CA VAL A 80 -13.88 -10.35 -21.32
C VAL A 80 -13.62 -11.83 -21.62
N ASP A 81 -13.77 -12.27 -22.87
CA ASP A 81 -13.55 -13.67 -23.24
C ASP A 81 -12.11 -14.12 -23.00
N GLN A 82 -11.14 -13.24 -23.25
CA GLN A 82 -9.72 -13.50 -23.00
C GLN A 82 -9.40 -13.65 -21.50
N LEU A 83 -10.05 -12.87 -20.64
CA LEU A 83 -9.65 -12.72 -19.23
C LEU A 83 -10.57 -13.44 -18.23
N LYS A 84 -11.83 -13.71 -18.56
CA LYS A 84 -12.85 -14.24 -17.62
C LYS A 84 -12.51 -15.58 -16.99
N ASN A 85 -11.59 -16.34 -17.58
CA ASN A 85 -11.15 -17.65 -17.08
C ASN A 85 -9.81 -17.60 -16.33
N LYS A 86 -9.13 -16.45 -16.28
CA LYS A 86 -7.79 -16.32 -15.70
C LYS A 86 -7.83 -16.09 -14.19
N LYS A 87 -6.80 -16.59 -13.52
CA LYS A 87 -6.48 -16.32 -12.11
C LYS A 87 -5.00 -15.97 -11.97
N THR A 88 -4.67 -15.19 -10.96
CA THR A 88 -3.29 -15.06 -10.48
C THR A 88 -2.91 -16.26 -9.60
N LYS A 89 -1.64 -16.38 -9.24
CA LYS A 89 -1.14 -17.41 -8.31
C LYS A 89 -1.72 -17.26 -6.90
N LEU A 90 -2.13 -16.06 -6.52
CA LEU A 90 -2.82 -15.80 -5.25
C LEU A 90 -4.34 -15.93 -5.37
N GLY A 91 -4.85 -16.34 -6.54
CA GLY A 91 -6.25 -16.63 -6.78
C GLY A 91 -7.12 -15.43 -7.17
N ALA A 92 -6.53 -14.26 -7.39
CA ALA A 92 -7.27 -13.09 -7.84
C ALA A 92 -7.86 -13.31 -9.24
N THR A 93 -9.10 -12.89 -9.41
CA THR A 93 -9.87 -13.04 -10.64
C THR A 93 -10.08 -11.70 -11.34
N LEU A 94 -10.58 -11.72 -12.59
CA LEU A 94 -11.03 -10.48 -13.25
C LEU A 94 -12.13 -9.79 -12.44
N MET A 95 -12.99 -10.53 -11.74
CA MET A 95 -14.04 -9.93 -10.92
C MET A 95 -13.44 -9.08 -9.80
N ASP A 96 -12.37 -9.55 -9.14
CA ASP A 96 -11.68 -8.76 -8.11
C ASP A 96 -11.09 -7.46 -8.66
N VAL A 97 -10.67 -7.46 -9.92
CA VAL A 97 -10.14 -6.27 -10.59
C VAL A 97 -11.23 -5.25 -10.89
N ILE A 98 -12.40 -5.69 -11.36
CA ILE A 98 -13.45 -4.80 -11.91
C ILE A 98 -14.57 -4.47 -10.90
N ARG A 99 -14.64 -5.16 -9.76
CA ARG A 99 -15.76 -5.07 -8.79
C ARG A 99 -16.08 -3.64 -8.38
N SER A 100 -15.06 -2.81 -8.18
CA SER A 100 -15.27 -1.41 -7.80
C SER A 100 -16.02 -0.63 -8.89
N GLY A 101 -15.59 -0.68 -10.15
CA GLY A 101 -16.25 0.04 -11.24
C GLY A 101 -17.64 -0.52 -11.58
N VAL A 102 -17.88 -1.82 -11.37
CA VAL A 102 -19.20 -2.45 -11.58
C VAL A 102 -20.23 -1.92 -10.56
N ASN A 103 -19.82 -1.72 -9.30
CA ASN A 103 -20.69 -1.19 -8.25
C ASN A 103 -20.74 0.34 -8.20
N ASN A 104 -19.79 1.01 -8.85
CA ASN A 104 -19.68 2.47 -8.89
C ASN A 104 -19.58 2.94 -10.34
N LEU A 105 -20.72 2.93 -11.05
CA LEU A 105 -20.79 3.22 -12.49
C LEU A 105 -20.33 4.66 -12.87
N ASP A 106 -20.25 5.55 -11.88
CA ASP A 106 -19.75 6.91 -12.01
C ASP A 106 -18.23 7.03 -11.78
N ALA A 107 -17.52 5.91 -11.57
CA ALA A 107 -16.06 5.92 -11.46
C ALA A 107 -15.38 6.41 -12.75
N GLY A 108 -14.33 7.22 -12.62
CA GLY A 108 -13.51 7.63 -13.78
C GLY A 108 -12.72 6.47 -14.38
N VAL A 109 -12.13 5.61 -13.54
CA VAL A 109 -11.30 4.47 -13.98
C VAL A 109 -12.01 3.13 -13.73
N GLY A 110 -12.18 2.73 -12.47
CA GLY A 110 -13.01 1.57 -12.09
C GLY A 110 -12.28 0.23 -11.90
N VAL A 111 -10.95 0.17 -12.04
CA VAL A 111 -10.15 -1.05 -11.82
C VAL A 111 -9.15 -0.89 -10.67
N TYR A 112 -8.88 -1.97 -9.95
CA TYR A 112 -7.82 -2.07 -8.94
C TYR A 112 -7.05 -3.38 -9.14
N ALA A 113 -5.75 -3.41 -8.83
CA ALA A 113 -4.99 -4.65 -8.80
C ALA A 113 -5.14 -5.34 -7.43
N PRO A 114 -5.53 -6.62 -7.36
CA PRO A 114 -5.50 -7.39 -6.11
C PRO A 114 -4.09 -7.83 -5.66
N ASP A 115 -3.19 -8.03 -6.62
CA ASP A 115 -1.78 -8.35 -6.40
C ASP A 115 -0.91 -7.85 -7.56
N SER A 116 0.42 -7.90 -7.40
CA SER A 116 1.36 -7.46 -8.44
C SER A 116 1.27 -8.26 -9.74
N GLU A 117 0.85 -9.52 -9.68
CA GLU A 117 0.75 -10.39 -10.86
C GLU A 117 -0.49 -10.04 -11.72
N SER A 118 -1.49 -9.41 -11.11
CA SER A 118 -2.73 -8.97 -11.75
C SER A 118 -2.47 -8.03 -12.93
N TYR A 119 -1.50 -7.13 -12.81
CA TYR A 119 -1.07 -6.27 -13.93
C TYR A 119 -0.64 -7.07 -15.17
N LYS A 120 -0.03 -8.26 -14.99
CA LYS A 120 0.42 -9.11 -16.09
C LYS A 120 -0.65 -10.08 -16.57
N VAL A 121 -1.39 -10.70 -15.65
CA VAL A 121 -2.44 -11.67 -15.98
C VAL A 121 -3.60 -11.00 -16.72
N PHE A 122 -3.95 -9.79 -16.30
CA PHE A 122 -5.04 -8.97 -16.83
C PHE A 122 -4.52 -7.78 -17.67
N ALA A 123 -3.30 -7.87 -18.22
CA ALA A 123 -2.66 -6.83 -19.03
C ALA A 123 -3.54 -6.33 -20.19
N ALA A 124 -4.31 -7.22 -20.83
CA ALA A 124 -5.25 -6.84 -21.90
C ALA A 124 -6.31 -5.81 -21.49
N LEU A 125 -6.55 -5.64 -20.17
CA LEU A 125 -7.38 -4.57 -19.61
C LEU A 125 -6.52 -3.44 -19.01
N PHE A 126 -5.48 -3.78 -18.24
CA PHE A 126 -4.67 -2.77 -17.56
C PHE A 126 -3.85 -1.90 -18.53
N ASP A 127 -3.19 -2.48 -19.51
CA ASP A 127 -2.31 -1.75 -20.45
C ASP A 127 -3.05 -0.61 -21.18
N PRO A 128 -4.22 -0.83 -21.83
CA PRO A 128 -4.91 0.26 -22.51
C PRO A 128 -5.47 1.31 -21.53
N ILE A 129 -5.84 0.93 -20.31
CA ILE A 129 -6.25 1.88 -19.26
C ILE A 129 -5.07 2.76 -18.81
N ILE A 130 -3.91 2.14 -18.55
CA ILE A 130 -2.67 2.84 -18.15
C ILE A 130 -2.21 3.76 -19.28
N GLN A 131 -2.26 3.29 -20.52
CA GLN A 131 -1.90 4.10 -21.69
C GLN A 131 -2.83 5.31 -21.86
N GLU A 132 -4.14 5.15 -21.68
CA GLU A 132 -5.06 6.27 -21.79
C GLU A 132 -4.92 7.26 -20.63
N TYR A 133 -4.75 6.77 -19.40
CA TYR A 133 -4.68 7.63 -18.21
C TYR A 133 -3.32 8.34 -18.09
N HIS A 134 -2.22 7.68 -18.44
CA HIS A 134 -0.86 8.19 -18.24
C HIS A 134 -0.08 8.50 -19.52
N GLY A 135 -0.58 8.12 -20.70
CA GLY A 135 0.22 8.16 -21.93
C GLY A 135 1.36 7.13 -21.93
N PHE A 136 1.23 6.05 -21.16
CA PHE A 136 2.27 5.04 -20.94
C PHE A 136 1.88 3.69 -21.54
N GLY A 137 2.50 3.32 -22.66
CA GLY A 137 2.20 2.12 -23.42
C GLY A 137 2.85 0.85 -22.85
N PRO A 138 2.42 -0.33 -23.32
CA PRO A 138 2.87 -1.64 -22.79
C PRO A 138 4.36 -1.94 -22.99
N ASN A 139 5.04 -1.23 -23.88
CA ASN A 139 6.47 -1.38 -24.15
C ASN A 139 7.34 -0.30 -23.50
N ASP A 140 6.71 0.72 -22.89
CA ASP A 140 7.44 1.79 -22.21
C ASP A 140 8.08 1.24 -20.93
N LYS A 141 8.97 2.01 -20.31
CA LYS A 141 9.57 1.64 -19.02
C LYS A 141 9.62 2.87 -18.14
N GLN A 142 9.14 2.72 -16.90
CA GLN A 142 9.37 3.73 -15.89
C GLN A 142 10.89 3.94 -15.73
N PRO A 143 11.37 5.19 -15.70
CA PRO A 143 12.78 5.49 -15.57
C PRO A 143 13.32 4.97 -14.24
N ASP A 144 14.65 4.92 -14.14
CA ASP A 144 15.32 4.67 -12.88
C ASP A 144 14.86 5.66 -11.80
N VAL A 145 14.92 5.23 -10.54
CA VAL A 145 14.45 6.04 -9.42
C VAL A 145 15.33 7.28 -9.29
N ASP A 146 14.72 8.43 -9.49
CA ASP A 146 15.29 9.75 -9.23
C ASP A 146 14.28 10.52 -8.38
N LEU A 147 14.58 10.68 -7.09
CA LEU A 147 13.72 11.42 -6.18
C LEU A 147 14.07 12.93 -6.16
N GLY A 148 15.11 13.35 -6.88
CA GLY A 148 15.58 14.74 -6.91
C GLY A 148 16.62 15.07 -5.85
N GLU A 149 17.34 14.09 -5.30
CA GLU A 149 18.39 14.31 -4.30
C GLU A 149 19.38 15.40 -4.72
N GLY A 150 19.67 16.32 -3.79
CA GLY A 150 20.63 17.41 -4.01
C GLY A 150 20.13 18.55 -4.91
N ARG A 151 19.01 18.37 -5.61
CA ARG A 151 18.42 19.36 -6.53
C ARG A 151 17.18 20.05 -5.97
N THR A 152 16.72 19.68 -4.77
CA THR A 152 15.52 20.27 -4.15
C THR A 152 15.62 21.78 -3.96
N LYS A 153 16.83 22.34 -3.85
CA LYS A 153 17.08 23.79 -3.76
C LYS A 153 16.84 24.55 -5.07
N GLU A 154 16.78 23.86 -6.20
CA GLU A 154 16.39 24.46 -7.49
C GLU A 154 14.91 24.82 -7.52
N LEU A 155 14.11 24.22 -6.63
CA LEU A 155 12.68 24.51 -6.44
C LEU A 155 12.51 25.63 -5.42
N THR A 156 12.72 26.87 -5.84
CA THR A 156 12.52 28.06 -5.00
C THR A 156 11.04 28.21 -4.60
N PRO A 157 10.74 28.91 -3.48
CA PRO A 157 9.35 29.18 -3.09
C PRO A 157 8.55 29.82 -4.24
N LEU A 158 7.40 29.23 -4.57
CA LEU A 158 6.59 29.66 -5.73
C LEU A 158 5.83 30.96 -5.48
N ASP A 159 5.61 31.31 -4.22
CA ASP A 159 4.93 32.53 -3.78
C ASP A 159 5.64 33.04 -2.51
N PRO A 160 6.78 33.73 -2.65
CA PRO A 160 7.57 34.20 -1.51
C PRO A 160 6.85 35.23 -0.63
N GLU A 161 5.88 35.95 -1.21
CA GLU A 161 5.09 36.97 -0.51
C GLU A 161 3.86 36.38 0.21
N GLY A 162 3.54 35.11 -0.02
CA GLY A 162 2.44 34.38 0.64
C GLY A 162 1.05 34.93 0.32
N LYS A 163 0.86 35.50 -0.88
CA LYS A 163 -0.40 36.13 -1.29
C LYS A 163 -1.44 35.14 -1.83
N TYR A 164 -0.98 34.00 -2.32
CA TYR A 164 -1.78 33.06 -3.10
C TYR A 164 -1.76 31.64 -2.53
N ILE A 165 -0.58 31.14 -2.15
CA ILE A 165 -0.41 29.74 -1.78
C ILE A 165 -0.58 29.57 -0.27
N VAL A 166 -1.67 28.91 0.12
CA VAL A 166 -1.95 28.58 1.52
C VAL A 166 -0.98 27.53 2.05
N SER A 167 -0.83 26.42 1.35
CA SER A 167 0.02 25.30 1.77
C SER A 167 0.54 24.50 0.58
N THR A 168 1.63 23.79 0.81
CA THR A 168 2.27 22.89 -0.15
C THR A 168 2.26 21.48 0.41
N ARG A 169 1.97 20.48 -0.44
CA ARG A 169 1.92 19.07 -0.06
C ARG A 169 2.40 18.17 -1.19
N ILE A 170 3.32 17.26 -0.88
CA ILE A 170 3.82 16.23 -1.77
C ILE A 170 3.59 14.87 -1.11
N ARG A 171 3.07 13.90 -1.87
CA ARG A 171 2.85 12.53 -1.38
C ARG A 171 3.33 11.49 -2.37
N CYS A 172 3.70 10.31 -1.86
CA CYS A 172 3.91 9.12 -2.68
C CYS A 172 3.28 7.88 -2.04
N GLY A 173 2.73 6.98 -2.86
CA GLY A 173 2.26 5.65 -2.47
C GLY A 173 3.40 4.62 -2.56
N ARG A 174 3.44 3.67 -1.64
CA ARG A 174 4.37 2.54 -1.65
C ARG A 174 3.67 1.27 -1.17
N ALA A 175 3.76 0.22 -1.97
CA ALA A 175 3.46 -1.13 -1.52
C ALA A 175 4.71 -1.80 -0.91
N LEU A 176 4.55 -2.42 0.25
CA LEU A 176 5.56 -3.29 0.87
C LEU A 176 5.84 -4.53 0.00
N ASN A 177 7.11 -4.80 -0.29
CA ASN A 177 7.52 -6.00 -0.99
C ASN A 177 7.19 -7.27 -0.16
N GLY A 178 6.67 -8.29 -0.83
CA GLY A 178 6.30 -9.57 -0.22
C GLY A 178 4.85 -9.68 0.26
N TYR A 179 4.06 -8.59 0.15
CA TYR A 179 2.62 -8.60 0.46
C TYR A 179 1.80 -8.34 -0.81
N PRO A 180 0.63 -8.97 -0.99
CA PRO A 180 -0.32 -8.56 -2.03
C PRO A 180 -0.99 -7.22 -1.65
N PHE A 181 -1.84 -6.69 -2.52
CA PHE A 181 -2.59 -5.47 -2.22
C PHE A 181 -3.82 -5.77 -1.35
N ASN A 182 -4.47 -4.70 -0.86
CA ASN A 182 -5.60 -4.79 0.07
C ASN A 182 -6.68 -5.84 -0.26
N PRO A 183 -7.10 -6.06 -1.52
CA PRO A 183 -8.14 -7.03 -1.85
C PRO A 183 -7.78 -8.48 -1.48
N LEU A 184 -6.50 -8.81 -1.31
CA LEU A 184 -6.03 -10.14 -0.91
C LEU A 184 -5.39 -10.20 0.48
N LEU A 185 -5.04 -9.07 1.10
CA LEU A 185 -4.50 -9.04 2.47
C LEU A 185 -5.44 -9.72 3.48
N LYS A 186 -4.90 -10.61 4.31
CA LYS A 186 -5.60 -11.23 5.44
C LYS A 186 -5.47 -10.34 6.68
N ASN A 187 -6.26 -10.60 7.72
CA ASN A 187 -6.23 -9.85 8.98
C ASN A 187 -4.79 -9.78 9.56
N ASP A 188 -4.12 -10.93 9.67
CA ASP A 188 -2.75 -11.02 10.21
C ASP A 188 -1.72 -10.26 9.36
N ASP A 189 -1.95 -10.12 8.05
CA ASP A 189 -1.05 -9.34 7.19
C ASP A 189 -1.09 -7.85 7.55
N TYR A 190 -2.29 -7.30 7.79
CA TYR A 190 -2.45 -5.91 8.24
C TYR A 190 -1.69 -5.65 9.55
N VAL A 191 -1.79 -6.57 10.51
CA VAL A 191 -1.06 -6.47 11.79
C VAL A 191 0.44 -6.57 11.58
N ALA A 192 0.91 -7.56 10.80
CA ALA A 192 2.32 -7.77 10.52
C ALA A 192 2.96 -6.56 9.80
N MET A 193 2.26 -5.99 8.82
CA MET A 193 2.70 -4.80 8.10
C MET A 193 2.74 -3.57 9.02
N GLN A 194 1.73 -3.36 9.85
CA GLN A 194 1.73 -2.28 10.85
C GLN A 194 2.97 -2.38 11.75
N GLU A 195 3.23 -3.54 12.34
CA GLU A 195 4.35 -3.71 13.27
C GLU A 195 5.71 -3.55 12.57
N LYS A 196 5.84 -4.00 11.32
CA LYS A 196 7.05 -3.78 10.52
C LYS A 196 7.30 -2.29 10.30
N VAL A 197 6.25 -1.53 9.97
CA VAL A 197 6.33 -0.08 9.74
C VAL A 197 6.63 0.67 11.03
N LYS A 198 5.97 0.33 12.15
CA LYS A 198 6.25 0.92 13.47
C LYS A 198 7.72 0.76 13.88
N LYS A 199 8.27 -0.45 13.74
CA LYS A 199 9.68 -0.71 14.03
C LYS A 199 10.62 0.11 13.15
N ALA A 200 10.29 0.31 11.88
CA ALA A 200 11.07 1.17 11.00
C ALA A 200 11.03 2.65 11.43
N LEU A 201 9.87 3.12 11.90
CA LEU A 201 9.66 4.48 12.41
C LEU A 201 10.44 4.75 13.71
N GLU A 202 10.53 3.75 14.60
CA GLU A 202 11.31 3.84 15.85
C GLU A 202 12.82 4.01 15.59
N GLN A 203 13.32 3.59 14.42
CA GLN A 203 14.73 3.68 14.05
C GLN A 203 15.09 5.01 13.36
N VAL A 204 14.11 5.91 13.15
CA VAL A 204 14.36 7.21 12.52
C VAL A 204 15.19 8.09 13.46
N LYS A 205 16.41 8.42 13.02
CA LYS A 205 17.37 9.26 13.76
C LYS A 205 17.26 10.75 13.40
N ASP A 206 16.71 11.06 12.23
CA ASP A 206 16.50 12.43 11.78
C ASP A 206 15.47 13.10 12.70
N ALA A 207 15.89 14.17 13.38
CA ALA A 207 15.06 14.86 14.37
C ALA A 207 13.81 15.51 13.75
N ASP A 208 13.91 15.98 12.50
CA ASP A 208 12.80 16.59 11.74
C ASP A 208 11.74 15.53 11.39
N LEU A 209 12.15 14.27 11.21
CA LEU A 209 11.24 13.18 10.86
C LEU A 209 10.72 12.40 12.08
N LYS A 210 11.28 12.64 13.27
CA LYS A 210 10.92 11.94 14.49
C LYS A 210 9.48 12.27 14.89
N GLY A 211 8.73 11.25 15.26
CA GLY A 211 7.30 11.37 15.50
C GLY A 211 6.70 10.21 16.28
N THR A 212 5.38 10.14 16.27
CA THR A 212 4.60 9.13 16.98
C THR A 212 3.66 8.42 16.01
N TYR A 213 3.54 7.10 16.15
CA TYR A 213 2.53 6.31 15.46
C TYR A 213 1.28 6.21 16.31
N TYR A 214 0.13 6.49 15.70
CA TYR A 214 -1.19 6.43 16.30
C TYR A 214 -2.02 5.36 15.56
N PRO A 215 -2.24 4.19 16.18
CA PRO A 215 -3.15 3.20 15.60
C PRO A 215 -4.55 3.79 15.53
N LEU A 216 -5.29 3.43 14.48
CA LEU A 216 -6.69 3.81 14.36
C LEU A 216 -7.56 2.97 15.31
N GLU A 217 -7.16 1.72 15.57
CA GLU A 217 -7.76 0.89 16.59
C GLU A 217 -7.56 1.52 17.98
N GLY A 218 -8.67 1.72 18.70
CA GLY A 218 -8.67 2.40 20.00
C GLY A 218 -8.55 3.93 19.94
N MET A 219 -8.44 4.55 18.75
CA MET A 219 -8.44 6.00 18.62
C MET A 219 -9.82 6.58 18.96
N LYS A 220 -9.86 7.56 19.87
CA LYS A 220 -11.09 8.28 20.21
C LYS A 220 -11.63 9.04 19.00
N LYS A 221 -12.95 9.06 18.81
CA LYS A 221 -13.59 9.69 17.65
C LYS A 221 -13.31 11.19 17.56
N GLU A 222 -13.17 11.88 18.68
CA GLU A 222 -12.83 13.31 18.70
C GLU A 222 -11.42 13.56 18.14
N VAL A 223 -10.47 12.67 18.46
CA VAL A 223 -9.10 12.73 17.93
C VAL A 223 -9.11 12.40 16.44
N GLN A 224 -9.84 11.37 16.03
CA GLN A 224 -10.00 10.99 14.62
C GLN A 224 -10.58 12.14 13.81
N ASN A 225 -11.67 12.75 14.26
CA ASN A 225 -12.33 13.87 13.60
C ASN A 225 -11.42 15.09 13.49
N LYS A 226 -10.66 15.40 14.55
CA LYS A 226 -9.69 16.50 14.51
C LYS A 226 -8.60 16.25 13.47
N LEU A 227 -8.03 15.04 13.42
CA LEU A 227 -7.01 14.72 12.42
C LEU A 227 -7.55 14.75 10.98
N ILE A 228 -8.82 14.40 10.76
CA ILE A 228 -9.47 14.53 9.45
C ILE A 228 -9.68 16.01 9.09
N ALA A 229 -10.17 16.82 10.05
CA ALA A 229 -10.41 18.24 9.87
C ALA A 229 -9.12 19.03 9.59
N ASP A 230 -8.02 18.64 10.26
CA ASP A 230 -6.68 19.20 10.02
C ASP A 230 -6.03 18.67 8.72
N HIS A 231 -6.77 17.92 7.89
CA HIS A 231 -6.31 17.28 6.64
C HIS A 231 -5.16 16.28 6.81
N PHE A 232 -4.99 15.73 8.01
CA PHE A 232 -3.93 14.78 8.33
C PHE A 232 -4.33 13.34 8.19
N LEU A 233 -5.57 12.94 8.51
CA LEU A 233 -6.02 11.54 8.46
C LEU A 233 -6.94 11.27 7.26
N PHE A 234 -6.81 10.07 6.71
CA PHE A 234 -7.71 9.55 5.66
C PHE A 234 -9.13 9.36 6.19
N LYS A 235 -10.10 9.40 5.27
CA LYS A 235 -11.51 9.19 5.60
C LYS A 235 -11.81 7.70 5.65
N GLU A 236 -12.66 7.30 6.58
CA GLU A 236 -13.25 5.97 6.59
C GLU A 236 -14.33 5.86 5.52
N GLY A 237 -14.43 4.71 4.87
CA GLY A 237 -15.60 4.35 4.07
C GLY A 237 -15.66 4.95 2.67
N ASP A 238 -14.54 5.12 1.98
CA ASP A 238 -14.57 5.38 0.54
C ASP A 238 -15.24 4.20 -0.18
N ARG A 239 -16.35 4.48 -0.87
CA ARG A 239 -17.16 3.44 -1.53
C ARG A 239 -16.41 2.71 -2.64
N HIS A 240 -15.45 3.35 -3.32
CA HIS A 240 -14.68 2.70 -4.38
C HIS A 240 -13.75 1.66 -3.77
N LEU A 241 -13.06 2.03 -2.67
CA LEU A 241 -12.21 1.11 -1.90
C LEU A 241 -13.00 -0.02 -1.24
N GLN A 242 -14.18 0.27 -0.69
CA GLN A 242 -15.07 -0.74 -0.12
C GLN A 242 -15.45 -1.80 -1.16
N HIS A 243 -15.90 -1.38 -2.35
CA HIS A 243 -16.27 -2.32 -3.41
C HIS A 243 -15.05 -2.98 -4.10
N ALA A 244 -13.84 -2.44 -3.92
CA ALA A 244 -12.60 -3.12 -4.28
C ALA A 244 -12.17 -4.19 -3.25
N ASN A 245 -12.92 -4.40 -2.17
CA ASN A 245 -12.49 -5.18 -0.99
C ASN A 245 -11.22 -4.65 -0.32
N ALA A 246 -10.91 -3.36 -0.48
CA ALA A 246 -9.71 -2.75 0.07
C ALA A 246 -9.86 -2.33 1.56
N CYS A 247 -11.08 -2.31 2.08
CA CYS A 247 -11.36 -1.89 3.47
C CYS A 247 -11.63 -3.07 4.43
N ARG A 248 -11.30 -4.31 4.06
CA ARG A 248 -11.56 -5.49 4.92
C ARG A 248 -10.83 -5.36 6.27
N PHE A 249 -11.46 -5.90 7.31
CA PHE A 249 -10.95 -5.90 8.70
C PHE A 249 -10.73 -4.52 9.32
N TRP A 250 -11.34 -3.46 8.78
CA TRP A 250 -11.19 -2.11 9.36
C TRP A 250 -11.59 -2.06 10.84
N PRO A 251 -10.83 -1.37 11.73
CA PRO A 251 -9.61 -0.59 11.49
C PRO A 251 -8.29 -1.36 11.76
N VAL A 252 -8.31 -2.70 11.78
CA VAL A 252 -7.13 -3.52 12.14
C VAL A 252 -5.95 -3.20 11.23
N GLY A 253 -4.78 -2.96 11.84
CA GLY A 253 -3.53 -2.64 11.15
C GLY A 253 -3.47 -1.24 10.54
N ARG A 254 -4.51 -0.40 10.70
CA ARG A 254 -4.56 0.96 10.14
C ARG A 254 -4.07 1.96 11.16
N GLY A 255 -3.44 3.01 10.67
CA GLY A 255 -3.07 4.14 11.52
C GLY A 255 -2.33 5.22 10.79
N ILE A 256 -1.90 6.19 11.57
CA ILE A 256 -1.18 7.36 11.09
C ILE A 256 0.06 7.58 11.93
N PHE A 257 1.18 7.80 11.28
CA PHE A 257 2.35 8.41 11.88
C PHE A 257 2.39 9.89 11.50
N HIS A 258 2.83 10.74 12.42
CA HIS A 258 3.28 12.08 12.07
C HIS A 258 4.45 12.52 12.95
N ASN A 259 5.34 13.35 12.39
CA ASN A 259 6.38 14.04 13.15
C ASN A 259 5.78 15.08 14.12
N ASN A 260 6.62 15.63 15.00
CA ASN A 260 6.19 16.58 16.02
C ASN A 260 5.54 17.84 15.43
N ASP A 261 6.06 18.31 14.29
CA ASP A 261 5.58 19.53 13.62
C ASP A 261 4.41 19.27 12.66
N LYS A 262 3.98 18.01 12.52
CA LYS A 262 2.94 17.55 11.57
C LYS A 262 3.22 17.97 10.12
N THR A 263 4.48 18.04 9.76
CA THR A 263 4.97 18.35 8.41
C THR A 263 5.42 17.12 7.63
N PHE A 264 5.55 15.97 8.30
CA PHE A 264 5.79 14.66 7.70
C PHE A 264 4.83 13.64 8.31
N LEU A 265 4.05 12.97 7.46
CA LEU A 265 3.02 12.02 7.86
C LEU A 265 3.14 10.74 7.04
N ILE A 266 2.76 9.62 7.64
CA ILE A 266 2.65 8.34 6.94
C ILE A 266 1.31 7.70 7.29
N TRP A 267 0.48 7.49 6.29
CA TRP A 267 -0.71 6.65 6.42
C TRP A 267 -0.31 5.21 6.23
N VAL A 268 -0.80 4.33 7.11
CA VAL A 268 -0.51 2.90 7.08
C VAL A 268 -1.80 2.14 6.80
N ASN A 269 -1.77 1.30 5.76
CA ASN A 269 -2.81 0.38 5.35
C ASN A 269 -4.17 1.02 4.99
N GLU A 270 -4.15 2.17 4.33
CA GLU A 270 -5.36 2.77 3.76
C GLU A 270 -5.61 2.24 2.33
N GLU A 271 -5.48 3.05 1.28
CA GLU A 271 -5.60 2.59 -0.12
C GLU A 271 -4.35 1.84 -0.57
N ASP A 272 -3.19 2.37 -0.19
CA ASP A 272 -1.88 1.75 -0.34
C ASP A 272 -1.40 1.24 1.01
N HIS A 273 -0.37 0.37 1.00
CA HIS A 273 0.27 -0.06 2.24
C HIS A 273 0.85 1.13 3.01
N LEU A 274 1.49 2.06 2.29
CA LEU A 274 1.97 3.32 2.82
C LEU A 274 1.65 4.49 1.89
N ARG A 275 1.18 5.59 2.48
CA ARG A 275 1.26 6.92 1.85
C ARG A 275 2.16 7.81 2.67
N LEU A 276 3.34 8.12 2.14
CA LEU A 276 4.26 9.06 2.75
C LEU A 276 3.94 10.46 2.25
N ILE A 277 3.85 11.41 3.17
CA ILE A 277 3.33 12.74 2.93
C ILE A 277 4.28 13.74 3.58
N SER A 278 4.66 14.76 2.83
CA SER A 278 5.35 15.95 3.34
C SER A 278 4.53 17.18 3.00
N MET A 279 4.30 18.03 3.97
CA MET A 279 3.50 19.24 3.79
C MET A 279 3.91 20.35 4.75
N GLU A 280 3.67 21.60 4.37
CA GLU A 280 3.79 22.78 5.23
C GLU A 280 2.96 23.96 4.69
N GLN A 281 2.75 24.99 5.52
CA GLN A 281 2.13 26.23 5.06
C GLN A 281 3.08 26.99 4.12
N GLY A 282 2.51 27.76 3.20
CA GLY A 282 3.26 28.51 2.19
C GLY A 282 3.68 27.66 0.98
N SER A 283 4.70 28.15 0.28
CA SER A 283 5.00 27.81 -1.12
C SER A 283 6.33 27.09 -1.36
N ASP A 284 6.98 26.64 -0.28
CA ASP A 284 8.31 26.01 -0.36
C ASP A 284 8.21 24.52 -0.76
N VAL A 285 8.11 24.30 -2.08
CA VAL A 285 8.07 22.97 -2.69
C VAL A 285 9.39 22.22 -2.48
N GLY A 286 10.53 22.90 -2.57
CA GLY A 286 11.85 22.31 -2.38
C GLY A 286 12.02 21.69 -0.99
N LYS A 287 11.61 22.40 0.05
CA LYS A 287 11.65 21.92 1.43
C LYS A 287 10.68 20.76 1.68
N CYS A 288 9.46 20.82 1.12
CA CYS A 288 8.53 19.68 1.17
C CYS A 288 9.13 18.44 0.51
N LEU A 289 9.74 18.59 -0.67
CA LEU A 289 10.32 17.49 -1.42
C LEU A 289 11.53 16.89 -0.69
N ASP A 290 12.45 17.73 -0.19
CA ASP A 290 13.61 17.28 0.59
C ASP A 290 13.20 16.41 1.80
N ARG A 291 12.21 16.89 2.56
CA ARG A 291 11.66 16.15 3.71
C ARG A 291 11.02 14.82 3.30
N LEU A 292 10.29 14.80 2.18
CA LEU A 292 9.71 13.56 1.65
C LEU A 292 10.80 12.56 1.24
N ILE A 293 11.83 13.01 0.52
CA ILE A 293 12.96 12.16 0.08
C ILE A 293 13.64 11.51 1.29
N ARG A 294 14.00 12.32 2.30
CA ARG A 294 14.60 11.81 3.54
C ARG A 294 13.69 10.80 4.23
N GLY A 295 12.39 11.07 4.28
CA GLY A 295 11.37 10.17 4.82
C GLY A 295 11.33 8.82 4.10
N VAL A 296 11.15 8.84 2.77
CA VAL A 296 11.11 7.64 1.92
C VAL A 296 12.36 6.79 2.12
N LYS A 297 13.55 7.39 2.06
CA LYS A 297 14.82 6.66 2.19
C LYS A 297 15.04 6.08 3.58
N ASN A 298 14.54 6.71 4.64
CA ASN A 298 14.64 6.15 5.99
C ASN A 298 13.74 4.91 6.14
N ILE A 299 12.52 4.95 5.61
CA ILE A 299 11.59 3.81 5.69
C ILE A 299 12.06 2.66 4.80
N GLU A 300 12.46 2.95 3.57
CA GLU A 300 12.82 1.92 2.56
C GLU A 300 13.99 1.02 3.01
N LYS A 301 14.93 1.55 3.81
CA LYS A 301 16.05 0.78 4.39
C LYS A 301 15.59 -0.43 5.21
N ASN A 302 14.45 -0.29 5.90
CA ASN A 302 13.92 -1.31 6.81
C ASN A 302 12.67 -2.01 6.22
N VAL A 303 12.01 -1.35 5.27
CA VAL A 303 10.75 -1.78 4.68
C VAL A 303 10.89 -1.69 3.15
N PRO A 304 11.44 -2.73 2.50
CA PRO A 304 11.64 -2.71 1.05
C PRO A 304 10.31 -2.58 0.31
N PHE A 305 10.28 -1.74 -0.73
CA PHE A 305 9.09 -1.49 -1.53
C PHE A 305 9.02 -2.38 -2.78
N ALA A 306 7.81 -2.68 -3.24
CA ALA A 306 7.57 -3.41 -4.46
C ALA A 306 7.74 -2.46 -5.66
N ARG A 307 8.71 -2.79 -6.53
CA ARG A 307 8.98 -2.04 -7.76
C ARG A 307 9.07 -3.01 -8.94
N ASP A 308 8.35 -2.73 -10.02
CA ASP A 308 8.43 -3.44 -11.29
C ASP A 308 9.24 -2.60 -12.31
N PRO A 309 10.10 -3.21 -13.16
CA PRO A 309 10.90 -2.47 -14.14
C PRO A 309 10.09 -1.73 -15.21
N HIS A 310 8.88 -2.19 -15.51
CA HIS A 310 7.98 -1.54 -16.46
C HIS A 310 7.11 -0.51 -15.75
N LEU A 311 6.44 -0.88 -14.65
CA LEU A 311 5.44 -0.04 -13.98
C LEU A 311 5.98 0.88 -12.87
N GLY A 312 7.26 0.76 -12.50
CA GLY A 312 7.82 1.53 -11.39
C GLY A 312 7.33 1.03 -10.04
N TYR A 313 7.12 1.93 -9.07
CA TYR A 313 6.61 1.54 -7.76
C TYR A 313 5.16 1.08 -7.88
N LEU A 314 4.88 -0.14 -7.42
CA LEU A 314 3.53 -0.69 -7.47
C LEU A 314 2.65 -0.11 -6.36
N THR A 315 1.38 0.08 -6.69
CA THR A 315 0.29 0.62 -5.85
C THR A 315 -0.95 -0.23 -6.05
#